data_AF-A0A3D1QBN0-F1
#
_entry.id   AF-A0A3D1QBN0-F1
#
_cell.length_a   1.000
_cell.length_b   1.000
_cell.length_c   1.000
_cell.angle_alpha   90.00
_cell.angle_beta   90.00
_cell.angle_gamma   90.00
#
_symmetry.space_group_name_H-M   'P 1'
#
loop_
_entity.id
_entity.type
_entity.pdbx_description
1 polymer ?
#
loop_
_entity_poly.entity_id
_entity_poly.type
_entity_poly.pdbx_seq_one_letter_code
_entity_poly.pdbx_strand_id
1 'polypeptide(L)'
;AIYNGSVCLAERKRAGFVIEHLYSYFLKNPLRMTPLYLEIAEQEGLERAVADYIAGMSDEYCISIFENVYVPRSLVPDQFKIFSGDDIVD
;
A
#
# COMPACT_ATOMS: atom_id res chain seq x y z
N ALA A 1 -23.17 9.29 13.07
CA ALA A 1 -23.02 9.24 11.60
C ALA A 1 -21.61 9.64 11.09
N ILE A 2 -20.61 9.80 11.96
CA ILE A 2 -19.27 10.33 11.56
C ILE A 2 -18.54 9.40 10.56
N TYR A 3 -18.63 8.08 10.72
CA TYR A 3 -17.95 7.11 9.84
C TYR A 3 -18.54 6.98 8.42
N ASN A 4 -19.72 7.54 8.17
CA ASN A 4 -20.43 7.42 6.89
C ASN A 4 -20.28 8.68 6.03
N GLY A 5 -19.43 9.63 6.42
CA GLY A 5 -19.15 10.83 5.63
C GLY A 5 -18.41 10.52 4.32
N SER A 6 -18.57 11.40 3.33
CA SER A 6 -17.94 11.26 2.01
C SER A 6 -16.41 11.17 2.07
N VAL A 7 -15.77 11.90 2.99
CA VAL A 7 -14.32 11.85 3.23
C VAL A 7 -13.88 10.46 3.69
N CYS A 8 -14.54 9.89 4.71
CA CYS A 8 -14.22 8.55 5.21
C CYS A 8 -14.40 7.46 4.14
N LEU A 9 -15.40 7.62 3.26
CA LEU A 9 -15.61 6.71 2.14
C LEU A 9 -14.49 6.80 1.10
N ALA A 10 -14.03 8.02 0.78
CA ALA A 10 -12.92 8.24 -0.13
C ALA A 10 -11.62 7.61 0.41
N GLU A 11 -11.31 7.84 1.69
CA GLU A 11 -10.15 7.22 2.35
C GLU A 11 -10.25 5.70 2.39
N ARG A 12 -11.42 5.13 2.70
CA ARG A 12 -11.63 3.68 2.67
C ARG A 12 -11.36 3.09 1.29
N LYS A 13 -11.81 3.77 0.22
CA LYS A 13 -11.56 3.32 -1.16
C LYS A 13 -10.07 3.33 -1.49
N ARG A 14 -9.34 4.38 -1.09
CA ARG A 14 -7.88 4.48 -1.28
C ARG A 14 -7.14 3.38 -0.49
N ALA A 15 -7.48 3.19 0.78
CA ALA A 15 -6.88 2.15 1.61
C ALA A 15 -7.15 0.74 1.05
N GLY A 16 -8.39 0.47 0.62
CA GLY A 16 -8.75 -0.79 -0.03
C GLY A 16 -7.93 -1.08 -1.29
N PHE A 17 -7.72 -0.07 -2.13
CA PHE A 17 -6.89 -0.18 -3.33
C PHE A 17 -5.45 -0.58 -2.99
N VAL A 18 -4.84 0.06 -1.99
CA VAL A 18 -3.48 -0.27 -1.54
C VAL A 18 -3.41 -1.72 -1.04
N ILE A 19 -4.33 -2.12 -0.16
CA ILE A 19 -4.35 -3.46 0.43
C ILE A 19 -4.53 -4.53 -0.65
N GLU A 20 -5.43 -4.35 -1.60
CA GLU A 20 -5.68 -5.31 -2.70
C GLU A 20 -4.42 -5.56 -3.54
N HIS A 21 -3.67 -4.49 -3.83
CA HIS A 21 -2.43 -4.57 -4.59
C HIS A 21 -1.28 -5.19 -3.80
N LEU A 22 -1.15 -4.88 -2.51
CA LEU A 22 -0.15 -5.52 -1.65
C LEU A 22 -0.44 -7.01 -1.46
N TYR A 23 -1.71 -7.37 -1.24
CA TYR A 23 -2.13 -8.76 -1.12
C TYR A 23 -1.77 -9.55 -2.38
N SER A 24 -2.14 -9.02 -3.55
CA SER A 24 -1.78 -9.62 -4.85
C SER A 24 -0.27 -9.72 -5.07
N TYR A 25 0.49 -8.73 -4.61
CA TYR A 25 1.95 -8.71 -4.73
C TYR A 25 2.61 -9.81 -3.91
N PHE A 26 2.25 -9.95 -2.63
CA PHE A 26 2.86 -10.93 -1.74
C PHE A 26 2.42 -12.37 -2.02
N LEU A 27 1.20 -12.58 -2.53
CA LEU A 27 0.80 -13.89 -3.06
C LEU A 27 1.72 -14.36 -4.22
N LYS A 28 2.13 -13.43 -5.08
CA LYS A 28 3.05 -13.73 -6.21
C LYS A 28 4.51 -13.76 -5.78
N ASN A 29 4.85 -13.12 -4.66
CA ASN A 29 6.22 -12.94 -4.19
C ASN A 29 6.34 -13.24 -2.69
N PRO A 30 6.03 -14.47 -2.23
CA PRO A 30 6.02 -14.80 -0.80
C PRO A 30 7.36 -14.51 -0.12
N LEU A 31 8.48 -14.74 -0.82
CA LEU A 31 9.85 -14.49 -0.34
C LEU A 31 10.16 -13.01 -0.03
N ARG A 32 9.24 -12.08 -0.33
CA ARG A 32 9.34 -10.68 0.06
C ARG A 32 8.79 -10.41 1.46
N MET A 33 8.09 -11.37 2.06
CA MET A 33 7.67 -11.32 3.47
C MET A 33 8.83 -11.67 4.40
N THR A 34 8.71 -11.33 5.68
CA THR A 34 9.73 -11.71 6.67
C THR A 34 9.72 -13.22 6.93
N PRO A 35 10.83 -13.82 7.44
CA PRO A 35 10.92 -15.26 7.67
C PRO A 35 9.77 -15.82 8.52
N LEU A 36 9.31 -15.07 9.52
CA LEU A 36 8.15 -15.45 10.34
C LEU A 36 6.90 -15.75 9.49
N TYR A 37 6.59 -14.93 8.50
CA TYR A 37 5.41 -15.13 7.66
C TYR A 37 5.63 -16.18 6.58
N LEU A 38 6.89 -16.51 6.24
CA LEU A 38 7.18 -17.69 5.42
C LEU A 38 6.87 -18.98 6.19
N GLU A 39 7.24 -19.05 7.47
CA GLU A 39 6.90 -20.17 8.35
C GLU A 39 5.39 -20.31 8.53
N ILE A 40 4.67 -19.20 8.72
CA ILE A 40 3.20 -19.20 8.77
C ILE A 40 2.62 -19.67 7.43
N ALA A 41 3.20 -19.28 6.29
CA ALA A 41 2.72 -19.73 4.99
C ALA A 41 2.84 -21.25 4.81
N GLU A 42 3.90 -21.86 5.34
CA GLU A 42 4.10 -23.30 5.34
C GLU A 42 3.13 -24.04 6.29
N GLN A 43 2.81 -23.44 7.43
CA GLN A 43 1.99 -24.07 8.47
C GLN A 43 0.48 -23.86 8.28
N GLU A 44 0.08 -22.66 7.88
CA GLU A 44 -1.32 -22.20 7.86
C GLU A 44 -1.81 -21.82 6.45
N GLY A 45 -0.90 -21.78 5.48
CA GLY A 45 -1.19 -21.47 4.08
C GLY A 45 -0.85 -20.02 3.70
N LEU A 46 -0.51 -19.87 2.43
CA LEU A 46 0.00 -18.60 1.88
C LEU A 46 -0.99 -17.44 2.03
N GLU A 47 -2.27 -17.66 1.78
CA GLU A 47 -3.30 -16.62 1.86
C GLU A 47 -3.43 -16.04 3.28
N ARG A 48 -3.36 -16.91 4.30
CA ARG A 48 -3.38 -16.52 5.71
C ARG A 48 -2.15 -15.71 6.07
N ALA A 49 -0.97 -16.23 5.74
CA ALA A 49 0.29 -15.55 6.01
C ALA A 49 0.38 -14.15 5.37
N VAL A 50 -0.09 -14.00 4.12
CA VAL A 50 -0.12 -12.70 3.46
C VAL A 50 -1.10 -11.74 4.14
N ALA A 51 -2.30 -12.22 4.52
CA ALA A 51 -3.28 -11.40 5.24
C ALA A 51 -2.72 -10.92 6.59
N ASP A 52 -2.09 -11.83 7.35
CA ASP A 52 -1.50 -11.52 8.65
C ASP A 52 -0.30 -10.58 8.51
N TYR A 53 0.51 -10.77 7.47
CA TYR A 53 1.65 -9.89 7.20
C TYR A 53 1.20 -8.45 6.94
N ILE A 54 0.18 -8.26 6.08
CA ILE A 54 -0.38 -6.94 5.79
C ILE A 54 -1.07 -6.36 7.02
N ALA A 55 -1.83 -7.16 7.77
CA ALA A 55 -2.50 -6.72 9.00
C ALA A 55 -1.51 -6.30 10.10
N GLY A 56 -0.28 -6.84 10.07
CA GLY A 56 0.81 -6.49 10.98
C GLY A 56 1.61 -5.24 10.58
N MET A 57 1.32 -4.61 9.43
CA MET A 57 2.02 -3.40 8.98
C MET A 57 1.43 -2.13 9.61
N SER A 58 2.27 -1.11 9.81
CA SER A 58 1.77 0.25 10.05
C SER A 58 1.30 0.89 8.74
N ASP A 59 0.40 1.87 8.82
CA ASP A 59 -0.10 2.61 7.65
C ASP A 59 1.05 3.21 6.82
N GLU A 60 2.02 3.85 7.48
CA GLU A 60 3.21 4.42 6.84
C GLU A 60 4.03 3.35 6.11
N TYR A 61 4.21 2.18 6.73
CA TYR A 61 4.96 1.10 6.12
C TYR A 61 4.23 0.52 4.89
N CYS A 62 2.91 0.31 4.99
CA CYS A 62 2.06 -0.11 3.86
C CYS A 62 2.23 0.81 2.65
N ILE A 63 2.11 2.13 2.86
CA ILE A 63 2.27 3.11 1.79
C ILE A 63 3.68 3.07 1.22
N SER A 64 4.72 3.01 2.06
CA SER A 64 6.10 2.95 1.58
C SER A 64 6.36 1.72 0.70
N ILE A 65 5.85 0.54 1.07
CA ILE A 65 6.00 -0.68 0.28
C ILE A 65 5.21 -0.57 -1.02
N PHE A 66 3.99 -0.06 -0.97
CA PHE A 66 3.16 0.14 -2.16
C PHE A 66 3.87 1.06 -3.17
N GLU A 67 4.39 2.21 -2.72
CA GLU A 67 5.15 3.13 -3.56
C GLU A 67 6.41 2.49 -4.13
N ASN A 68 7.16 1.76 -3.30
CA ASN A 68 8.36 1.03 -3.73
C ASN A 68 8.10 -0.01 -4.82
N VAL A 69 6.94 -0.66 -4.78
CA VAL A 69 6.57 -1.74 -5.70
C VAL A 69 5.92 -1.21 -6.97
N TYR A 70 5.04 -0.21 -6.86
CA TYR A 70 4.14 0.20 -7.94
C TYR A 70 4.42 1.57 -8.52
N VAL A 71 5.22 2.43 -7.85
CA VAL A 71 5.56 3.77 -8.34
C VAL A 71 7.00 3.78 -8.85
N PRO A 72 7.21 3.95 -10.18
CA PRO A 72 8.55 4.08 -10.72
C PRO A 72 9.25 5.32 -10.14
N ARG A 73 10.44 5.12 -9.57
CA ARG A 73 11.30 6.24 -9.18
C ARG A 73 12.01 6.79 -10.41
N SER A 74 11.77 8.07 -10.67
CA SER A 74 12.53 8.79 -11.69
C SER A 74 13.97 9.03 -11.21
N LEU A 75 14.95 8.83 -12.10
CA LEU A 75 16.35 9.11 -11.82
C LEU A 75 16.71 10.59 -12.03
N VAL A 76 15.79 11.39 -12.56
CA VAL A 76 16.00 12.85 -12.69
C VAL A 76 15.57 13.56 -11.41
N PRO A 77 16.47 14.30 -10.75
CA PRO A 77 16.08 15.18 -9.66
C PRO A 77 15.10 16.25 -10.19
N ASP A 78 14.04 16.53 -9.42
CA ASP A 78 13.29 17.80 -9.45
C ASP A 78 12.11 18.00 -10.45
N GLN A 79 11.17 17.05 -10.52
CA GLN A 79 9.86 17.27 -11.22
C GLN A 79 8.66 17.49 -10.29
N PHE A 80 8.83 17.44 -8.96
CA PHE A 80 7.68 17.56 -8.03
C PHE A 80 7.15 18.99 -7.82
N LYS A 81 7.76 20.02 -8.43
CA LYS A 81 7.29 21.42 -8.34
C LYS A 81 6.23 21.83 -9.37
N ILE A 82 5.86 20.97 -10.32
CA ILE A 82 4.98 21.37 -11.44
C ILE A 82 3.48 21.23 -11.09
N PHE A 83 3.10 20.51 -10.04
CA PHE A 83 1.68 20.24 -9.72
C PHE A 83 1.15 20.90 -8.44
N SER A 84 1.89 21.80 -7.80
CA SER A 84 1.32 22.68 -6.78
C SER A 84 0.72 23.91 -7.47
N GLY A 85 -0.59 23.86 -7.70
CA GLY A 85 -1.35 24.89 -8.40
C GLY A 85 -1.39 26.23 -7.66
N ASP A 86 -0.46 27.12 -8.03
CA ASP A 86 -0.53 28.57 -7.82
C ASP A 86 -0.75 29.30 -9.17
N ASP A 87 -1.63 28.79 -10.03
CA ASP A 87 -2.10 29.48 -11.24
C ASP A 87 -3.64 29.47 -11.31
N ILE A 88 -4.29 30.17 -10.37
CA ILE A 88 -5.56 30.84 -10.65
C ILE A 88 -5.35 32.32 -10.34
N VAL A 89 -5.14 33.08 -11.42
CA VAL A 89 -5.27 34.54 -11.45
C VAL A 89 -6.46 34.83 -12.35
N ASP A 90 -7.60 35.13 -11.73
CA ASP A 90 -8.56 36.19 -12.06
C ASP A 90 -9.75 36.16 -11.09
#